data_AF-A0AAE8SVA2-F1
#
_entry.id   AF-A0AAE8SVA2-F1
#
_cell.length_a   1.000
_cell.length_b   1.000
_cell.length_c   1.000
_cell.angle_alpha   90.00
_cell.angle_beta   90.00
_cell.angle_gamma   90.00
#
_symmetry.space_group_name_H-M   'P 1'
#
loop_
_entity.id
_entity.type
_entity.pdbx_description
1 polymer ?
#
loop_
_entity_poly.entity_id
_entity_poly.type
_entity_poly.pdbx_seq_one_letter_code
_entity_poly.pdbx_strand_id
1 'polypeptide(L)'
;MAPRVGDGNPMYAVIEFTFSDEDTDSEFIVMRSGKRFIIRLFADNFSESPSLKDRDLFFLRVADEFELEGLTVDDFYDWEPNEDDAEWTRHGLPLPHDLCSSWPCFNPSEIEICSERPSDALSTAPRKVRLPDGTTVFFLKRPMDRHSAKQEIQNYKKIKDAGLEDDLRISRLHGLVRSEDGLVFGLLLTYIDCGNQTLTCAVRPDSPLILRRKWAEQVRSTVERLHEAGVLWGDAKMDNVLVDENDDAWVVDFGGGYTKG
;
A
#
# COMPACT_ATOMS: atom_id res chain seq x y z
N MET A 1 -1.91 -43.79 14.86
CA MET A 1 -1.33 -42.70 15.66
C MET A 1 -1.35 -41.45 14.79
N ALA A 2 -2.28 -40.53 15.04
CA ALA A 2 -2.34 -39.25 14.36
C ALA A 2 -1.38 -38.26 15.06
N PRO A 3 -0.66 -37.38 14.34
CA PRO A 3 0.16 -36.36 14.98
C PRO A 3 -0.72 -35.27 15.59
N ARG A 4 -0.20 -34.69 16.68
CA ARG A 4 -0.86 -33.75 17.58
C ARG A 4 -1.06 -32.37 16.94
N VAL A 5 -2.17 -31.74 17.30
CA VAL A 5 -2.48 -30.32 17.09
C VAL A 5 -1.64 -29.49 18.08
N GLY A 6 -1.00 -28.43 17.58
CA GLY A 6 -0.19 -27.44 18.32
C GLY A 6 1.01 -27.04 17.46
N ASP A 7 1.31 -25.78 17.14
CA ASP A 7 0.80 -24.48 17.54
C ASP A 7 0.82 -23.58 16.30
N GLY A 8 -0.33 -22.99 15.94
CA GLY A 8 -0.40 -21.95 14.92
C GLY A 8 -0.19 -20.59 15.59
N ASN A 9 0.88 -19.89 15.20
CA ASN A 9 1.16 -18.54 15.67
C ASN A 9 -0.04 -17.63 15.30
N PRO A 10 -0.54 -16.80 16.21
CA PRO A 10 -1.77 -16.08 15.95
C PRO A 10 -1.58 -14.86 15.05
N MET A 11 -2.18 -14.88 13.87
CA MET A 11 -2.30 -13.73 12.98
C MET A 11 -3.05 -12.58 13.66
N TYR A 12 -2.38 -11.43 13.78
CA TYR A 12 -2.97 -10.19 14.25
C TYR A 12 -2.65 -9.06 13.24
N ALA A 13 -3.53 -8.06 13.16
CA ALA A 13 -3.37 -6.87 12.32
C ALA A 13 -3.73 -5.63 13.14
N VAL A 14 -2.85 -4.63 13.18
CA VAL A 14 -3.18 -3.32 13.78
C VAL A 14 -4.04 -2.57 12.77
N ILE A 15 -5.23 -2.12 13.19
CA ILE A 15 -6.21 -1.47 12.31
C ILE A 15 -6.43 0.00 12.64
N GLU A 16 -6.03 0.45 13.82
CA GLU A 16 -6.18 1.83 14.25
C GLU A 16 -5.15 2.11 15.36
N PHE A 17 -4.52 3.27 15.29
CA PHE A 17 -3.55 3.78 16.25
C PHE A 17 -3.95 5.19 16.67
N THR A 18 -3.99 5.43 17.97
CA THR A 18 -4.31 6.74 18.55
C THR A 18 -3.38 7.02 19.72
N PHE A 19 -3.06 8.28 19.98
CA PHE A 19 -2.18 8.66 21.07
C PHE A 19 -2.59 9.99 21.70
N SER A 20 -2.08 10.23 22.90
CA SER A 20 -2.35 11.41 23.71
C SER A 20 -1.21 12.41 23.63
N ASP A 21 -1.55 13.66 23.33
CA ASP A 21 -0.60 14.77 23.21
C ASP A 21 -0.14 15.30 24.60
N GLU A 22 -0.79 14.89 25.68
CA GLU A 22 -0.54 15.40 27.04
C GLU A 22 0.37 14.49 27.88
N ASP A 23 0.22 13.16 27.75
CA ASP A 23 0.87 12.17 28.61
C ASP A 23 1.63 11.07 27.84
N THR A 24 1.72 11.16 26.51
CA THR A 24 2.42 10.20 25.63
C THR A 24 1.89 8.77 25.69
N ASP A 25 0.68 8.57 26.24
CA ASP A 25 0.02 7.27 26.24
C ASP A 25 -0.53 6.97 24.84
N SER A 26 -0.50 5.69 24.45
CA SER A 26 -0.89 5.25 23.12
C SER A 26 -1.86 4.05 23.17
N GLU A 27 -2.79 4.00 22.22
CA GLU A 27 -3.77 2.94 22.08
C GLU A 27 -3.68 2.34 20.66
N PHE A 28 -3.55 1.02 20.62
CA PHE A 28 -3.62 0.21 19.41
C PHE A 28 -4.91 -0.59 19.41
N ILE A 29 -5.54 -0.66 18.26
CA ILE A 29 -6.63 -1.58 18.03
C ILE A 29 -6.13 -2.66 17.09
N VAL A 30 -6.15 -3.88 17.59
CA VAL A 30 -5.59 -5.05 16.93
C VAL A 30 -6.71 -6.04 16.62
N MET A 31 -6.82 -6.45 15.36
CA MET A 31 -7.71 -7.51 14.91
C MET A 31 -6.95 -8.83 14.85
N ARG A 32 -7.41 -9.83 15.61
CA ARG A 32 -6.85 -11.19 15.58
C ARG A 32 -7.97 -12.21 15.42
N SER A 33 -7.89 -13.03 14.38
CA SER A 33 -8.90 -14.05 14.04
C SER A 33 -10.34 -13.50 14.04
N GLY A 34 -10.55 -12.28 13.55
CA GLY A 34 -11.85 -11.60 13.50
C GLY A 34 -12.33 -10.98 14.82
N LYS A 35 -11.50 -10.97 15.88
CA LYS A 35 -11.80 -10.32 17.16
C LYS A 35 -10.96 -9.07 17.34
N ARG A 36 -11.60 -7.99 17.83
CA ARG A 36 -10.96 -6.72 18.16
C ARG A 36 -10.37 -6.76 19.58
N PHE A 37 -9.09 -6.45 19.69
CA PHE A 37 -8.34 -6.26 20.91
C PHE A 37 -7.91 -4.80 20.98
N ILE A 38 -7.98 -4.21 22.17
CA ILE A 38 -7.51 -2.85 22.41
C ILE A 38 -6.31 -2.98 23.33
N ILE A 39 -5.15 -2.55 22.87
CA ILE A 39 -3.89 -2.58 23.60
C ILE A 39 -3.56 -1.13 23.96
N ARG A 40 -3.42 -0.84 25.25
CA ARG A 40 -3.04 0.48 25.74
C ARG A 40 -1.64 0.42 26.29
N LEU A 41 -0.76 1.25 25.76
CA LEU A 41 0.59 1.45 26.26
C LEU A 41 0.59 2.73 27.09
N PHE A 42 1.14 2.62 28.29
CA PHE A 42 1.28 3.74 29.21
C PHE A 42 2.76 4.04 29.36
N ALA A 43 3.16 5.31 29.31
CA ALA A 43 4.57 5.71 29.34
C ALA A 43 5.32 5.20 30.59
N ASP A 44 4.59 4.99 31.69
CA ASP A 44 5.09 4.46 32.97
C ASP A 44 5.37 2.95 32.95
N ASN A 45 4.74 2.21 32.03
CA ASN A 45 4.88 0.75 31.92
C ASN A 45 6.17 0.31 31.20
N PHE A 46 6.95 1.24 30.64
CA PHE A 46 8.20 0.93 29.96
C PHE A 46 9.45 0.98 30.85
N SER A 47 9.28 1.05 32.17
CA SER A 47 10.38 1.15 33.14
C SER A 47 11.42 0.03 33.02
N GLU A 48 11.02 -1.16 32.57
CA GLU A 48 11.90 -2.32 32.38
C GLU A 48 12.50 -2.44 30.96
N SER A 49 12.12 -1.58 30.02
CA SER A 49 12.61 -1.63 28.63
C SER A 49 12.72 -0.24 27.99
N PRO A 50 13.81 0.50 28.29
CA PRO A 50 14.05 1.83 27.77
C PRO A 50 14.09 1.90 26.24
N SER A 51 14.60 0.86 25.57
CA SER A 51 14.65 0.77 24.11
C SER A 51 13.26 0.70 23.46
N LEU A 52 12.30 0.05 24.11
CA LEU A 52 10.91 0.02 23.66
C LEU A 52 10.24 1.38 23.91
N LYS A 53 10.56 2.05 25.02
CA LYS A 53 10.08 3.40 25.32
C LYS A 53 10.53 4.42 24.28
N ASP A 54 11.83 4.43 23.98
CA ASP A 54 12.41 5.39 23.02
C ASP A 54 11.81 5.21 21.62
N ARG A 55 11.46 3.96 21.27
CA ARG A 55 10.83 3.61 20.01
C ARG A 55 9.37 4.05 19.96
N ASP A 56 8.58 3.77 20.99
CA ASP A 56 7.20 4.24 21.10
C ASP A 56 7.15 5.78 21.01
N LEU A 57 8.01 6.48 21.75
CA LEU A 57 8.16 7.94 21.69
C LEU A 57 8.65 8.47 20.33
N PHE A 58 9.42 7.68 19.58
CA PHE A 58 9.80 8.04 18.21
C PHE A 58 8.58 7.98 17.28
N PHE A 59 7.79 6.91 17.34
CA PHE A 59 6.61 6.78 16.50
C PHE A 59 5.48 7.74 16.88
N LEU A 60 5.38 8.15 18.15
CA LEU A 60 4.51 9.24 18.56
C LEU A 60 4.91 10.57 17.91
N ARG A 61 6.22 10.86 17.81
CA ARG A 61 6.71 12.04 17.09
C ARG A 61 6.49 11.96 15.60
N VAL A 62 6.70 10.80 15.00
CA VAL A 62 6.34 10.56 13.59
C VAL A 62 4.84 10.78 13.35
N ALA A 63 3.99 10.37 14.29
CA ALA A 63 2.55 10.54 14.20
C ALA A 63 2.11 12.01 14.36
N ASP A 64 2.76 12.77 15.24
CA ASP A 64 2.51 14.21 15.42
C ASP A 64 3.03 15.04 14.22
N GLU A 65 4.22 14.70 13.71
CA GLU A 65 4.86 15.39 12.59
C GLU A 65 4.36 14.89 11.21
N PHE A 66 3.48 13.88 11.19
CA PHE A 66 2.98 13.12 10.03
C PHE A 66 4.06 12.36 9.23
N GLU A 67 5.26 12.91 9.11
CA GLU A 67 6.45 12.30 8.55
C GLU A 67 7.69 12.85 9.26
N LEU A 68 8.54 11.98 9.79
CA LEU A 68 9.79 12.36 10.46
C LEU A 68 10.91 11.42 10.00
N GLU A 69 12.02 11.99 9.54
CA GLU A 69 13.18 11.26 9.00
C GLU A 69 12.82 10.32 7.82
N GLY A 70 11.80 10.67 7.04
CA GLY A 70 11.31 9.85 5.92
C GLY A 70 10.50 8.63 6.35
N LEU A 71 10.09 8.58 7.62
CA LEU A 71 9.20 7.58 8.18
C LEU A 71 7.86 8.21 8.50
N THR A 72 6.81 7.44 8.26
CA THR A 72 5.41 7.73 8.56
C THR A 72 4.90 6.73 9.60
N VAL A 73 3.72 6.98 10.17
CA VAL A 73 3.05 5.99 11.05
C VAL A 73 2.83 4.68 10.30
N ASP A 74 2.69 4.71 8.98
CA ASP A 74 2.52 3.50 8.18
C ASP A 74 3.78 2.62 8.14
N ASP A 75 4.97 3.21 8.29
CA ASP A 75 6.23 2.46 8.40
C ASP A 75 6.35 1.71 9.74
N PHE A 76 5.50 2.05 10.73
CA PHE A 76 5.29 1.26 11.94
C PHE A 76 4.46 -0.01 11.70
N TYR A 77 3.76 -0.15 10.57
CA TYR A 77 3.09 -1.40 10.24
C TYR A 77 4.01 -2.39 9.51
N ASP A 78 5.15 -1.91 8.99
CA ASP A 78 6.11 -2.69 8.21
C ASP A 78 7.20 -3.40 9.06
N TRP A 79 7.32 -3.12 10.37
CA TRP A 79 8.45 -3.63 11.19
C TRP A 79 8.22 -4.97 11.91
N GLU A 80 7.00 -5.50 11.97
CA GLU A 80 6.77 -6.88 12.40
C GLU A 80 6.08 -7.68 11.29
N PRO A 81 6.85 -8.36 10.43
CA PRO A 81 6.25 -9.35 9.57
C PRO A 81 5.92 -10.59 10.42
N ASN A 82 4.69 -11.10 10.35
CA ASN A 82 4.37 -12.45 10.83
C ASN A 82 5.43 -13.39 10.24
N GLU A 83 6.16 -14.17 11.04
CA GLU A 83 7.28 -14.98 10.52
C GLU A 83 6.87 -15.92 9.37
N ASP A 84 5.59 -16.31 9.30
CA ASP A 84 5.02 -17.09 8.18
C ASP A 84 4.72 -16.27 6.91
N ASP A 85 4.48 -14.95 7.00
CA ASP A 85 4.24 -14.03 5.87
C ASP A 85 5.53 -13.26 5.47
N ALA A 86 6.48 -13.12 6.40
CA ALA A 86 7.83 -12.56 6.23
C ALA A 86 8.65 -13.38 5.23
N GLU A 87 8.47 -14.70 5.26
CA GLU A 87 9.21 -15.62 4.40
C GLU A 87 8.82 -15.40 2.93
N TRP A 88 7.55 -15.09 2.64
CA TRP A 88 7.10 -14.86 1.26
C TRP A 88 7.33 -13.45 0.74
N THR A 89 7.24 -12.42 1.59
CA THR A 89 7.40 -11.02 1.16
C THR A 89 8.84 -10.66 0.75
N ARG A 90 9.86 -11.37 1.28
CA ARG A 90 11.25 -11.26 0.80
C ARG A 90 11.56 -12.15 -0.41
N HIS A 91 10.85 -13.26 -0.57
CA HIS A 91 11.15 -14.28 -1.59
C HIS A 91 10.14 -14.35 -2.75
N GLY A 92 9.15 -13.45 -2.79
CA GLY A 92 8.11 -13.39 -3.81
C GLY A 92 6.88 -14.22 -3.46
N LEU A 93 5.73 -13.83 -3.99
CA LEU A 93 4.42 -14.36 -3.61
C LEU A 93 3.91 -15.39 -4.64
N PRO A 94 3.50 -16.60 -4.21
CA PRO A 94 2.94 -17.61 -5.12
C PRO A 94 1.49 -17.27 -5.50
N LEU A 95 1.31 -16.81 -6.74
CA LEU A 95 0.01 -16.50 -7.33
C LEU A 95 -0.42 -17.55 -8.37
N PRO A 96 -1.74 -17.81 -8.53
CA PRO A 96 -2.25 -18.72 -9.55
C PRO A 96 -1.81 -18.34 -10.97
N HIS A 97 -1.42 -19.33 -11.76
CA HIS A 97 -0.90 -19.12 -13.12
C HIS A 97 -1.92 -18.45 -14.06
N ASP A 98 -3.19 -18.85 -13.96
CA ASP A 98 -4.31 -18.28 -14.72
C ASP A 98 -4.44 -16.76 -14.49
N LEU A 99 -4.27 -16.31 -13.25
CA LEU A 99 -4.29 -14.90 -12.90
C LEU A 99 -3.12 -14.13 -13.54
N CYS A 100 -1.90 -14.68 -13.45
CA CYS A 100 -0.70 -14.06 -14.01
C CYS A 100 -0.69 -14.05 -15.54
N SER A 101 -1.22 -15.10 -16.19
CA SER A 101 -1.19 -15.27 -17.65
C SER A 101 -1.94 -14.19 -18.45
N SER A 102 -2.78 -13.39 -17.79
CA SER A 102 -3.46 -12.25 -18.40
C SER A 102 -2.55 -11.01 -18.57
N TRP A 103 -1.34 -11.06 -18.03
CA TRP A 103 -0.41 -9.94 -17.94
C TRP A 103 0.99 -10.30 -18.44
N PRO A 104 1.70 -9.35 -19.09
CA PRO A 104 3.13 -9.49 -19.33
C PRO A 104 3.88 -9.77 -18.03
N CYS A 105 4.81 -10.71 -18.06
CA CYS A 105 5.66 -11.05 -16.93
C CYS A 105 7.12 -10.72 -17.28
N PHE A 106 7.81 -10.06 -16.36
CA PHE A 106 9.21 -9.64 -16.50
C PHE A 106 10.05 -10.25 -15.39
N ASN A 107 11.25 -10.71 -15.72
CA ASN A 107 12.16 -11.25 -14.73
C ASN A 107 12.66 -10.10 -13.83
N PRO A 108 12.79 -10.28 -12.50
CA PRO A 108 13.40 -9.28 -11.63
C PRO A 108 14.75 -8.74 -12.12
N SER A 109 15.56 -9.56 -12.80
CA SER A 109 16.87 -9.16 -13.33
C SER A 109 16.79 -8.21 -14.54
N GLU A 110 15.63 -8.11 -15.18
CA GLU A 110 15.36 -7.22 -16.31
C GLU A 110 14.88 -5.83 -15.84
N ILE A 111 14.56 -5.66 -14.56
CA ILE A 111 13.99 -4.43 -14.02
C ILE A 111 15.11 -3.50 -13.54
N GLU A 112 15.16 -2.29 -14.09
CA GLU A 112 16.09 -1.25 -13.66
C GLU A 112 15.46 -0.38 -12.57
N ILE A 113 16.09 -0.29 -11.40
CA ILE A 113 15.66 0.59 -10.31
C ILE A 113 16.05 2.03 -10.64
N CYS A 114 15.06 2.94 -10.66
CA CYS A 114 15.31 4.36 -10.81
C CYS A 114 15.65 4.95 -9.45
N SER A 115 16.94 5.19 -9.19
CA SER A 115 17.39 5.95 -8.02
C SER A 115 18.24 7.13 -8.43
N GLU A 116 18.02 8.28 -7.78
CA GLU A 116 18.88 9.45 -7.92
C GLU A 116 20.26 9.23 -7.27
N ARG A 117 20.33 8.33 -6.27
CA ARG A 117 21.56 7.96 -5.56
C ARG A 117 21.68 6.43 -5.48
N PRO A 118 22.76 5.84 -6.01
CA PRO A 118 22.96 4.38 -5.97
C PRO A 118 22.97 3.78 -4.55
N SER A 119 23.33 4.55 -3.53
CA SER A 119 23.29 4.14 -2.12
C SER A 119 21.87 3.88 -1.59
N ASP A 120 20.90 4.64 -2.09
CA ASP A 120 19.54 4.67 -1.55
C ASP A 120 18.68 3.56 -2.18
N ALA A 121 19.09 3.08 -3.35
CA ALA A 121 18.49 1.96 -4.08
C ALA A 121 18.51 0.64 -3.30
N LEU A 122 19.45 0.48 -2.37
CA LEU A 122 19.61 -0.71 -1.53
C LEU A 122 19.01 -0.54 -0.13
N SER A 123 18.70 0.70 0.29
CA SER A 123 18.22 1.01 1.63
C SER A 123 16.69 1.10 1.71
N THR A 124 16.01 1.31 0.57
CA THR A 124 14.55 1.45 0.49
C THR A 124 13.98 0.50 -0.55
N ALA A 125 12.75 0.04 -0.33
CA ALA A 125 12.08 -0.80 -1.33
C ALA A 125 11.88 0.03 -2.62
N PRO A 126 12.37 -0.44 -3.78
CA PRO A 126 12.32 0.33 -5.01
C PRO A 126 10.86 0.53 -5.44
N ARG A 127 10.42 1.78 -5.53
CA ARG A 127 9.06 2.15 -5.98
C ARG A 127 9.02 2.64 -7.43
N LYS A 128 10.13 3.15 -7.98
CA LYS A 128 10.22 3.68 -9.34
C LYS A 128 11.18 2.80 -10.16
N VAL A 129 10.70 2.22 -11.25
CA VAL A 129 11.48 1.28 -12.08
C VAL A 129 11.29 1.52 -13.57
N ARG A 130 12.21 1.00 -14.38
CA ARG A 130 12.13 0.97 -15.85
C ARG A 130 12.32 -0.46 -16.37
N LEU A 131 11.73 -0.72 -17.52
CA LEU A 131 12.01 -1.93 -18.31
C LEU A 131 13.29 -1.74 -19.14
N PRO A 132 13.89 -2.81 -19.70
CA PRO A 132 15.14 -2.73 -20.46
C PRO A 132 15.12 -1.81 -21.67
N ASP A 133 13.93 -1.51 -22.22
CA ASP A 133 13.77 -0.55 -23.31
C ASP A 133 14.01 0.91 -22.89
N GLY A 134 14.13 1.17 -21.59
CA GLY A 134 14.39 2.47 -20.97
C GLY A 134 13.32 3.53 -21.22
N THR A 135 12.20 3.18 -21.85
CA THR A 135 11.28 4.17 -22.45
C THR A 135 10.19 4.61 -21.47
N THR A 136 9.70 3.71 -20.62
CA THR A 136 8.60 3.99 -19.70
C THR A 136 8.98 3.70 -18.25
N VAL A 137 8.59 4.62 -17.37
CA VAL A 137 8.75 4.49 -15.92
C VAL A 137 7.49 3.89 -15.32
N PHE A 138 7.65 2.95 -14.40
CA PHE A 138 6.58 2.29 -13.68
C PHE A 138 6.71 2.49 -12.18
N PHE A 139 5.56 2.44 -11.50
CA PHE A 139 5.51 2.26 -10.06
C PHE A 139 5.54 0.76 -9.74
N LEU A 140 6.53 0.32 -8.97
CA LEU A 140 6.63 -1.07 -8.50
C LEU A 140 5.90 -1.20 -7.16
N LYS A 141 4.69 -1.75 -7.18
CA LYS A 141 3.94 -2.09 -5.98
C LYS A 141 4.30 -3.51 -5.54
N ARG A 142 4.80 -3.69 -4.31
CA ARG A 142 4.98 -5.03 -3.75
C ARG A 142 3.63 -5.58 -3.27
N PRO A 143 3.29 -6.83 -3.59
CA PRO A 143 2.09 -7.44 -3.04
C PRO A 143 2.31 -7.70 -1.54
N MET A 144 1.34 -7.28 -0.72
CA MET A 144 1.39 -7.50 0.73
C MET A 144 1.03 -8.94 1.08
N ASP A 145 -0.10 -9.43 0.58
CA ASP A 145 -0.57 -10.79 0.82
C ASP A 145 -1.26 -11.39 -0.40
N ARG A 146 -1.48 -12.71 -0.35
CA ARG A 146 -2.06 -13.48 -1.46
C ARG A 146 -3.51 -13.10 -1.77
N HIS A 147 -4.30 -12.73 -0.78
CA HIS A 147 -5.69 -12.35 -0.95
C HIS A 147 -5.80 -10.97 -1.60
N SER A 148 -5.14 -9.96 -1.03
CA SER A 148 -5.13 -8.59 -1.58
C SER A 148 -4.55 -8.55 -3.00
N ALA A 149 -3.42 -9.22 -3.24
CA ALA A 149 -2.80 -9.27 -4.57
C ALA A 149 -3.70 -9.92 -5.62
N LYS A 150 -4.42 -11.00 -5.26
CA LYS A 150 -5.41 -11.62 -6.16
C LYS A 150 -6.53 -10.65 -6.49
N GLN A 151 -7.08 -10.00 -5.48
CA GLN A 151 -8.19 -9.06 -5.64
C GLN A 151 -7.78 -7.87 -6.53
N GLU A 152 -6.59 -7.33 -6.28
CA GLU A 152 -6.03 -6.21 -7.04
C GLU A 152 -5.85 -6.56 -8.51
N ILE A 153 -5.18 -7.68 -8.82
CA ILE A 153 -4.94 -8.11 -10.21
C ILE A 153 -6.27 -8.43 -10.92
N GLN A 154 -7.26 -8.99 -10.22
CA GLN A 154 -8.60 -9.21 -10.78
C GLN A 154 -9.33 -7.91 -11.09
N ASN A 155 -9.23 -6.91 -10.23
CA ASN A 155 -9.84 -5.60 -10.48
C ASN A 155 -9.18 -4.92 -11.68
N TYR A 156 -7.85 -4.95 -11.79
CA TYR A 156 -7.17 -4.46 -12.99
C TYR A 156 -7.56 -5.24 -14.26
N LYS A 157 -7.80 -6.55 -14.14
CA LYS A 157 -8.26 -7.35 -15.28
C LYS A 157 -9.65 -6.88 -15.73
N LYS A 158 -10.58 -6.61 -14.82
CA LYS A 158 -11.90 -6.07 -15.17
C LYS A 158 -11.79 -4.68 -15.82
N ILE A 159 -10.93 -3.80 -15.29
CA ILE A 159 -10.66 -2.48 -15.88
C ILE A 159 -10.18 -2.61 -17.33
N LYS A 160 -9.23 -3.52 -17.57
CA LYS A 160 -8.69 -3.82 -18.90
C LYS A 160 -9.76 -4.42 -19.83
N ASP A 161 -10.49 -5.43 -19.36
CA ASP A 161 -11.51 -6.14 -20.14
C ASP A 161 -12.72 -5.24 -20.48
N ALA A 162 -13.01 -4.24 -19.62
CA ALA A 162 -14.04 -3.23 -19.88
C ALA A 162 -13.62 -2.18 -20.94
N GLY A 163 -12.34 -2.14 -21.32
CA GLY A 163 -11.83 -1.19 -22.31
C GLY A 163 -12.00 0.27 -21.88
N LEU A 164 -11.93 0.54 -20.57
CA LEU A 164 -12.01 1.90 -20.05
C LEU A 164 -10.92 2.77 -20.67
N GLU A 165 -11.32 3.91 -21.24
CA GLU A 165 -10.46 4.85 -21.98
C GLU A 165 -9.15 5.16 -21.24
N ASP A 166 -8.04 5.23 -21.98
CA ASP A 166 -6.69 5.46 -21.42
C ASP A 166 -6.56 6.84 -20.76
N ASP A 167 -7.48 7.77 -21.02
CA ASP A 167 -7.55 9.09 -20.40
C ASP A 167 -8.21 9.10 -19.01
N LEU A 168 -8.81 7.97 -18.59
CA LEU A 168 -9.31 7.80 -17.24
C LEU A 168 -8.13 7.89 -16.26
N ARG A 169 -8.20 8.85 -15.33
CA ARG A 169 -7.15 9.14 -14.34
C ARG A 169 -7.09 8.07 -13.26
N ILE A 170 -6.63 6.89 -13.65
CA ILE A 170 -6.38 5.76 -12.78
C ILE A 170 -4.96 5.26 -12.95
N SER A 171 -4.37 4.72 -11.89
CA SER A 171 -3.21 3.86 -12.08
C SER A 171 -3.65 2.57 -12.76
N ARG A 172 -2.86 2.07 -13.71
CA ARG A 172 -3.12 0.82 -14.45
C ARG A 172 -1.99 -0.17 -14.25
N LEU A 173 -2.35 -1.44 -14.15
CA LEU A 173 -1.40 -2.56 -14.21
C LEU A 173 -0.93 -2.76 -15.65
N HIS A 174 0.38 -2.82 -15.85
CA HIS A 174 1.03 -3.05 -17.14
C HIS A 174 1.71 -4.42 -17.22
N GLY A 175 2.11 -4.97 -16.07
CA GLY A 175 2.72 -6.28 -16.00
C GLY A 175 3.07 -6.70 -14.57
N LEU A 176 3.65 -7.88 -14.45
CA LEU A 176 4.07 -8.49 -13.19
C LEU A 176 5.58 -8.73 -13.22
N VAL A 177 6.24 -8.45 -12.09
CA VAL A 177 7.62 -8.88 -11.87
C VAL A 177 7.58 -10.28 -11.28
N ARG A 178 8.07 -11.28 -12.02
CA ARG A 178 7.89 -12.71 -11.71
C ARG A 178 9.16 -13.51 -12.00
N SER A 179 9.58 -14.36 -11.06
CA SER A 179 10.71 -15.28 -11.28
C SER A 179 10.35 -16.48 -12.15
N GLU A 180 11.37 -17.20 -12.62
CA GLU A 180 11.22 -18.46 -13.37
C GLU A 180 10.45 -19.53 -12.58
N ASP A 181 10.66 -19.59 -11.26
CA ASP A 181 9.93 -20.47 -10.35
C ASP A 181 8.46 -20.05 -10.14
N GLY A 182 8.07 -18.91 -10.71
CA GLY A 182 6.70 -18.45 -10.79
C GLY A 182 6.24 -17.54 -9.65
N LEU A 183 7.16 -17.11 -8.78
CA LEU A 183 6.89 -16.21 -7.65
C LEU A 183 6.79 -14.76 -8.13
N VAL A 184 5.80 -14.02 -7.63
CA VAL A 184 5.54 -12.63 -8.01
C VAL A 184 6.15 -11.69 -6.98
N PHE A 185 7.06 -10.83 -7.42
CA PHE A 185 7.78 -9.86 -6.58
C PHE A 185 7.15 -8.48 -6.60
N GLY A 186 6.36 -8.17 -7.64
CA GLY A 186 5.73 -6.86 -7.76
C GLY A 186 4.78 -6.72 -8.93
N LEU A 187 3.96 -5.68 -8.83
CA LEU A 187 3.03 -5.24 -9.86
C LEU A 187 3.61 -3.97 -10.49
N LEU A 188 3.74 -3.95 -11.81
CA LEU A 188 4.18 -2.78 -12.57
C LEU A 188 2.97 -1.91 -12.87
N LEU A 189 2.79 -0.88 -12.06
CA LEU A 189 1.68 0.07 -12.17
C LEU A 189 2.12 1.33 -12.92
N THR A 190 1.13 2.10 -13.38
CA THR A 190 1.36 3.42 -13.98
C THR A 190 2.03 4.32 -12.96
N TYR A 191 3.19 4.88 -13.33
CA TYR A 191 3.85 5.89 -12.52
C TYR A 191 3.19 7.25 -12.74
N ILE A 192 2.69 7.85 -11.66
CA ILE A 192 2.09 9.18 -11.66
C ILE A 192 3.08 10.10 -10.97
N ASP A 193 3.61 11.07 -11.72
CA ASP A 193 4.54 12.04 -11.15
C ASP A 193 3.75 13.08 -10.34
N CYS A 194 3.74 12.87 -9.02
CA CYS A 194 2.97 13.67 -8.06
C CYS A 194 3.82 14.14 -6.89
N GLY A 195 5.14 13.90 -6.89
CA GLY A 195 5.98 14.20 -5.73
C GLY A 195 5.51 13.55 -4.41
N ASN A 196 4.89 12.37 -4.49
CA ASN A 196 4.22 11.67 -3.38
C ASN A 196 3.03 12.43 -2.76
N GLN A 197 2.44 13.39 -3.48
CA GLN A 197 1.30 14.18 -3.02
C GLN A 197 0.01 13.35 -3.10
N THR A 198 -0.47 12.88 -1.95
CA THR A 198 -1.84 12.36 -1.81
C THR A 198 -2.84 13.50 -1.64
N LEU A 199 -4.12 13.21 -1.83
CA LEU A 199 -5.21 14.15 -1.58
C LEU A 199 -5.29 14.50 -0.09
N THR A 200 -4.98 13.55 0.81
CA THR A 200 -4.87 13.80 2.26
C THR A 200 -3.89 14.94 2.54
N CYS A 201 -2.71 14.90 1.93
CA CYS A 201 -1.68 15.93 2.09
C CYS A 201 -2.01 17.24 1.35
N ALA A 202 -2.82 17.18 0.28
CA ALA A 202 -3.13 18.33 -0.57
C ALA A 202 -4.27 19.19 0.00
N VAL A 203 -5.19 18.57 0.74
CA VAL A 203 -6.33 19.25 1.36
C VAL A 203 -5.89 19.91 2.67
N ARG A 204 -5.67 21.22 2.63
CA ARG A 204 -5.37 22.10 3.77
C ARG A 204 -6.57 22.99 4.08
N PRO A 205 -6.70 23.54 5.30
CA PRO A 205 -7.84 24.40 5.68
C PRO A 205 -8.08 25.60 4.73
N ASP A 206 -7.00 26.12 4.14
CA ASP A 206 -6.98 27.26 3.21
C ASP A 206 -7.01 26.88 1.72
N SER A 207 -7.00 25.57 1.37
CA SER A 207 -7.05 25.15 -0.03
C SER A 207 -8.25 25.77 -0.76
N PRO A 208 -8.05 26.37 -1.95
CA PRO A 208 -9.12 27.04 -2.68
C PRO A 208 -10.33 26.13 -2.93
N LEU A 209 -11.54 26.65 -2.70
CA LEU A 209 -12.78 25.90 -2.91
C LEU A 209 -12.92 25.36 -4.33
N ILE A 210 -12.42 26.11 -5.33
CA ILE A 210 -12.41 25.70 -6.74
C ILE A 210 -11.60 24.41 -6.91
N LEU A 211 -10.45 24.32 -6.25
CA LEU A 211 -9.54 23.18 -6.33
C LEU A 211 -10.14 21.94 -5.67
N ARG A 212 -10.72 22.09 -4.48
CA ARG A 212 -11.44 21.00 -3.80
C ARG A 212 -12.61 20.48 -4.63
N ARG A 213 -13.35 21.36 -5.30
CA ARG A 213 -14.44 20.98 -6.21
C ARG A 213 -13.93 20.22 -7.43
N LYS A 214 -12.83 20.69 -8.03
CA LYS A 214 -12.17 20.02 -9.16
C LYS A 214 -11.81 18.57 -8.80
N TRP A 215 -11.09 18.36 -7.69
CA TRP A 215 -10.70 17.02 -7.25
C TRP A 215 -11.91 16.12 -6.95
N ALA A 216 -12.92 16.65 -6.24
CA ALA A 216 -14.13 15.88 -5.94
C ALA A 216 -14.88 15.46 -7.21
N GLU A 217 -14.92 16.32 -8.23
CA GLU A 217 -15.58 16.02 -9.51
C GLU A 217 -14.78 15.02 -10.34
N GLN A 218 -13.45 15.12 -10.37
CA GLN A 218 -12.57 14.15 -11.02
C GLN A 218 -12.68 12.76 -10.38
N VAL A 219 -12.58 12.66 -9.05
CA VAL A 219 -12.73 11.39 -8.34
C VAL A 219 -14.12 10.80 -8.58
N ARG A 220 -15.18 11.62 -8.49
CA ARG A 220 -16.55 11.16 -8.76
C ARG A 220 -16.70 10.60 -10.17
N SER A 221 -16.28 11.37 -11.18
CA SER A 221 -16.38 10.95 -12.58
C SER A 221 -15.61 9.65 -12.84
N THR A 222 -14.43 9.50 -12.23
CA THR A 222 -13.63 8.28 -12.37
C THR A 222 -14.30 7.07 -11.74
N VAL A 223 -14.81 7.23 -10.51
CA VAL A 223 -15.47 6.15 -9.77
C VAL A 223 -16.80 5.75 -10.43
N GLU A 224 -17.58 6.70 -10.95
CA GLU A 224 -18.80 6.41 -11.70
C GLU A 224 -18.51 5.53 -12.93
N ARG A 225 -17.47 5.86 -13.70
CA ARG A 225 -17.03 5.08 -14.86
C ARG A 225 -16.54 3.68 -14.50
N LEU A 226 -15.83 3.54 -13.38
CA LEU A 226 -15.43 2.23 -12.85
C LEU A 226 -16.65 1.40 -12.46
N HIS A 227 -17.63 2.00 -11.78
CA HIS A 227 -18.86 1.32 -11.37
C HIS A 227 -19.73 0.90 -12.57
N GLU A 228 -19.83 1.73 -13.61
CA GLU A 228 -20.49 1.37 -14.88
C GLU A 228 -19.85 0.14 -15.54
N ALA A 229 -18.53 -0.02 -15.40
CA ALA A 229 -17.78 -1.20 -15.83
C ALA A 229 -17.83 -2.39 -14.85
N GLY A 230 -18.56 -2.28 -13.74
CA GLY A 230 -18.65 -3.34 -12.73
C GLY A 230 -17.38 -3.50 -11.88
N VAL A 231 -16.53 -2.46 -11.83
CA VAL A 231 -15.33 -2.39 -11.00
C VAL A 231 -15.62 -1.55 -9.77
N LEU A 232 -15.49 -2.15 -8.58
CA LEU A 232 -15.65 -1.43 -7.32
C LEU A 232 -14.29 -0.96 -6.80
N TRP A 233 -14.20 0.30 -6.40
CA TRP A 233 -13.03 0.82 -5.68
C TRP A 233 -13.19 0.52 -4.19
N GLY A 234 -12.61 -0.61 -3.76
CA GLY A 234 -12.87 -1.20 -2.43
C GLY A 234 -12.17 -0.54 -1.25
N ASP A 235 -11.15 0.29 -1.49
CA ASP A 235 -10.40 1.03 -0.43
C ASP A 235 -10.46 2.54 -0.69
N ALA A 236 -11.67 3.08 -0.76
CA ALA A 236 -11.87 4.51 -1.03
C ALA A 236 -11.43 5.36 0.17
N LYS A 237 -10.22 5.93 0.08
CA LYS A 237 -9.64 6.86 1.05
C LYS A 237 -8.84 7.95 0.34
N MET A 238 -8.62 9.07 1.02
CA MET A 238 -7.91 10.22 0.45
C MET A 238 -6.43 9.89 0.15
N ASP A 239 -5.85 8.91 0.83
CA ASP A 239 -4.48 8.43 0.58
C ASP A 239 -4.35 7.65 -0.73
N ASN A 240 -5.46 7.06 -1.20
CA ASN A 240 -5.55 6.37 -2.48
C ASN A 240 -5.96 7.30 -3.62
N VAL A 241 -5.87 8.62 -3.41
CA VAL A 241 -6.00 9.63 -4.46
C VAL A 241 -4.71 10.42 -4.54
N LEU A 242 -4.05 10.42 -5.69
CA LEU A 242 -2.85 11.21 -5.94
C LEU A 242 -3.23 12.52 -6.62
N VAL A 243 -2.50 13.59 -6.33
CA VAL A 243 -2.64 14.89 -7.00
C VAL A 243 -1.36 15.15 -7.80
N ASP A 244 -1.48 15.22 -9.12
CA ASP A 244 -0.33 15.43 -10.00
C ASP A 244 0.09 16.91 -10.09
N GLU A 245 1.15 17.18 -10.86
CA GLU A 245 1.69 18.53 -11.06
C GLU A 245 0.70 19.52 -11.71
N ASN A 246 -0.40 19.04 -12.31
CA ASN A 246 -1.46 19.87 -12.92
C ASN A 246 -2.66 20.05 -11.98
N ASP A 247 -2.51 19.72 -10.70
CA ASP A 247 -3.58 19.63 -9.71
C ASP A 247 -4.73 18.71 -10.15
N ASP A 248 -4.45 17.65 -10.91
CA ASP A 248 -5.45 16.66 -11.29
C ASP A 248 -5.44 15.48 -10.32
N ALA A 249 -6.63 15.02 -9.93
CA ALA A 249 -6.80 13.89 -9.04
C ALA A 249 -6.80 12.56 -9.80
N TRP A 250 -5.96 11.61 -9.35
CA TRP A 250 -5.82 10.26 -9.87
C TRP A 250 -6.25 9.23 -8.84
N VAL A 251 -7.09 8.28 -9.22
CA VAL A 251 -7.53 7.18 -8.35
C VAL A 251 -6.54 6.03 -8.45
N VAL A 252 -6.01 5.58 -7.31
CA VAL A 252 -5.05 4.47 -7.22
C VAL A 252 -5.53 3.41 -6.22
N ASP A 253 -4.76 2.32 -6.14
CA ASP A 253 -4.98 1.17 -5.27
C ASP A 253 -6.36 0.50 -5.40
N PHE A 254 -6.38 -0.59 -6.16
CA PHE A 254 -7.58 -1.41 -6.38
C PHE A 254 -7.51 -2.75 -5.62
N GLY A 255 -6.64 -2.87 -4.62
CA GLY A 255 -6.48 -4.08 -3.80
C GLY A 255 -7.50 -4.22 -2.66
N GLY A 256 -8.23 -3.15 -2.33
CA GLY A 256 -9.25 -3.14 -1.30
C GLY A 256 -10.34 -4.20 -1.47
N GLY A 257 -10.63 -4.93 -0.39
CA GLY A 257 -11.73 -5.88 -0.33
C GLY A 257 -13.05 -5.21 0.07
N TYR A 258 -14.17 -5.72 -0.45
CA TYR A 258 -15.50 -5.34 0.02
C TYR A 258 -15.91 -6.21 1.21
N THR A 259 -16.00 -5.63 2.41
CA THR A 259 -16.72 -6.24 3.54
C THR A 259 -18.14 -5.71 3.57
N LYS A 260 -19.11 -6.62 3.42
CA LYS A 260 -20.52 -6.29 3.64
C LYS A 260 -20.71 -6.09 5.14
N GLY A 261 -21.00 -4.84 5.54
CA GLY A 261 -21.44 -4.51 6.90
C GLY A 261 -22.79 -5.11 7.24
#